data_AF-A0A8B8E4W4-F1
#
_entry.id   AF-A0A8B8E4W4-F1
#
_cell.length_a   1.000
_cell.length_b   1.000
_cell.length_c   1.000
_cell.angle_alpha   90.00
_cell.angle_beta   90.00
_cell.angle_gamma   90.00
#
_symmetry.space_group_name_H-M   'P 1'
#
loop_
_entity.id
_entity.type
_entity.pdbx_description
1 polymer ?
#
loop_
_entity_poly.entity_id
_entity_poly.type
_entity_poly.pdbx_seq_one_letter_code
_entity_poly.pdbx_strand_id
1 'polypeptide(L)'
;MQLGIFIALMVVFALSEARSPPGPVACTADWSPVCGVDNETYDNACMARAKGVAIAGPGECKVCACPRNMEPVCGVNKKTYDNDCLAKCAGVTFFPGPCKRRDS
;
A
#
# COMPACT_ATOMS: atom_id res chain seq x y z
N MET A 1 -9.83 43.24 -4.14
CA MET A 1 -8.69 42.57 -3.46
C MET A 1 -9.14 41.18 -3.01
N GLN A 2 -9.31 40.23 -3.94
CA GLN A 2 -9.68 38.83 -3.63
C GLN A 2 -9.27 37.90 -4.77
N LEU A 3 -9.15 38.44 -6.00
CA LEU A 3 -8.61 37.73 -7.16
C LEU A 3 -7.19 37.18 -6.92
N GLY A 4 -6.34 37.90 -6.17
CA GLY A 4 -4.96 37.48 -5.89
C GLY A 4 -4.83 36.31 -4.91
N ILE A 5 -5.78 36.15 -3.97
CA ILE A 5 -5.75 35.06 -2.98
C ILE A 5 -6.15 33.72 -3.61
N PHE A 6 -7.16 33.74 -4.50
CA PHE A 6 -7.55 32.54 -5.25
C PHE A 6 -6.45 32.06 -6.20
N ILE A 7 -5.74 32.98 -6.86
CA ILE A 7 -4.58 32.63 -7.70
C ILE A 7 -3.46 32.06 -6.83
N ALA A 8 -3.13 32.67 -5.69
CA ALA A 8 -2.11 32.17 -4.77
C ALA A 8 -2.45 30.76 -4.25
N LEU A 9 -3.70 30.50 -3.87
CA LEU A 9 -4.14 29.17 -3.42
C LEU A 9 -4.03 28.14 -4.56
N MET A 10 -4.50 28.46 -5.77
CA MET A 10 -4.38 27.57 -6.93
C MET A 10 -2.93 27.26 -7.30
N VAL A 11 -2.01 28.23 -7.15
CA VAL A 11 -0.58 28.04 -7.36
C VAL A 11 0.05 27.18 -6.28
N VAL A 12 -0.33 27.35 -5.01
CA VAL A 12 0.15 26.51 -3.90
C VAL A 12 -0.35 25.07 -4.04
N PHE A 13 -1.60 24.85 -4.48
CA PHE A 13 -2.14 23.53 -4.80
C PHE A 13 -1.49 22.90 -6.04
N ALA A 14 -1.15 23.69 -7.07
CA ALA A 14 -0.47 23.19 -8.27
C ALA A 14 1.01 22.82 -8.04
N LEU A 15 1.66 23.39 -7.01
CA LEU A 15 3.06 23.10 -6.67
C LEU A 15 3.23 21.93 -5.68
N SER A 16 2.15 21.34 -5.15
CA SER A 16 2.23 20.19 -4.24
C SER A 16 2.19 18.82 -4.94
N GLU A 17 2.02 18.78 -6.25
CA GLU A 17 1.81 17.54 -7.00
C GLU A 17 3.13 16.96 -7.55
N ALA A 18 3.43 15.74 -7.10
CA ALA A 18 4.39 14.78 -7.67
C ALA A 18 5.89 15.17 -7.73
N ARG A 19 6.60 14.86 -6.64
CA ARG A 19 8.06 14.77 -6.60
C ARG A 19 8.56 13.47 -7.25
N SER A 20 8.26 13.25 -8.53
CA SER A 20 8.92 12.18 -9.29
C SER A 20 10.39 12.57 -9.50
N PRO A 21 11.36 11.65 -9.27
CA PRO A 21 12.77 11.97 -9.49
C PRO A 21 13.02 12.28 -10.98
N PRO A 22 13.80 13.34 -11.29
CA PRO A 22 14.09 13.71 -12.66
C PRO A 22 15.17 12.79 -13.23
N GLY A 23 14.80 11.91 -14.16
CA GLY A 23 15.72 11.21 -15.04
C GLY A 23 15.90 9.71 -14.78
N PRO A 24 16.67 9.01 -15.64
CA PRO A 24 16.93 7.58 -15.51
C PRO A 24 17.68 7.32 -14.20
N VAL A 25 17.04 6.58 -13.28
CA VAL A 25 17.68 6.14 -12.04
C VAL A 25 18.55 4.94 -12.35
N ALA A 26 19.86 5.05 -12.12
CA ALA A 26 20.77 3.92 -12.17
C ALA A 26 20.67 3.14 -10.85
N CYS A 27 20.34 1.84 -10.93
CA CYS A 27 20.29 0.93 -9.80
C CYS A 27 21.31 -0.20 -9.95
N THR A 28 21.84 -0.66 -8.82
CA THR A 28 22.60 -1.90 -8.74
C THR A 28 21.67 -3.11 -8.92
N ALA A 29 22.23 -4.23 -9.40
CA ALA A 29 21.54 -5.51 -9.54
C ALA A 29 21.69 -6.37 -8.27
N ASP A 30 21.74 -5.75 -7.10
CA ASP A 30 21.78 -6.46 -5.82
C ASP A 30 20.40 -7.05 -5.48
N TRP A 31 20.42 -8.22 -4.86
CA TRP A 31 19.23 -8.92 -4.40
C TRP A 31 18.97 -8.60 -2.93
N SER A 32 18.16 -7.56 -2.70
CA SER A 32 17.74 -7.06 -1.39
C SER A 32 16.23 -6.76 -1.43
N PRO A 33 15.37 -7.78 -1.60
CA PRO A 33 14.00 -7.60 -2.10
C PRO A 33 13.14 -6.75 -1.16
N VAL A 34 12.20 -6.02 -1.79
CA VAL A 34 11.17 -5.23 -1.10
C VAL A 34 9.81 -5.46 -1.74
N CYS A 35 8.75 -5.38 -0.94
CA CYS A 35 7.38 -5.44 -1.43
C CYS A 35 6.86 -4.02 -1.66
N GLY A 36 6.38 -3.74 -2.86
CA GLY A 36 5.72 -2.47 -3.20
C GLY A 36 4.27 -2.42 -2.69
N VAL A 37 3.72 -1.21 -2.57
CA VAL A 37 2.28 -1.01 -2.26
C VAL A 37 1.35 -1.48 -3.38
N ASP A 38 1.90 -1.73 -4.56
CA ASP A 38 1.26 -2.36 -5.73
C ASP A 38 1.19 -3.91 -5.63
N ASN A 39 1.76 -4.50 -4.57
CA ASN A 39 1.97 -5.95 -4.41
C ASN A 39 2.94 -6.57 -5.43
N GLU A 40 3.83 -5.77 -6.04
CA GLU A 40 4.97 -6.29 -6.81
C GLU A 40 6.22 -6.40 -5.92
N THR A 41 6.95 -7.51 -6.08
CA THR A 41 8.29 -7.65 -5.52
C THR A 41 9.29 -6.93 -6.41
N TYR A 42 10.14 -6.10 -5.82
CA TYR A 42 11.26 -5.44 -6.48
C TYR A 42 12.58 -5.99 -5.95
N ASP A 43 13.55 -6.24 -6.84
CA ASP A 43 14.87 -6.80 -6.49
C ASP A 43 15.56 -6.01 -5.38
N ASN A 44 15.36 -4.68 -5.36
CA ASN A 44 15.80 -3.81 -4.27
C ASN A 44 14.99 -2.50 -4.20
N ALA A 45 15.22 -1.75 -3.13
CA ALA A 45 14.57 -0.47 -2.86
C ALA A 45 14.84 0.60 -3.92
N CYS A 46 16.00 0.57 -4.61
CA CYS A 46 16.30 1.51 -5.69
C CYS A 46 15.33 1.29 -6.86
N MET A 47 15.13 0.03 -7.28
CA MET A 47 14.25 -0.30 -8.39
C MET A 47 12.78 0.05 -8.10
N ALA A 48 12.30 -0.19 -6.88
CA ALA A 48 10.95 0.24 -6.47
C ALA A 48 10.77 1.76 -6.61
N ARG A 49 11.73 2.54 -6.10
CA ARG A 49 11.71 4.01 -6.20
C ARG A 49 11.87 4.52 -7.62
N ALA A 50 12.66 3.84 -8.45
CA ALA A 50 12.85 4.18 -9.86
C ALA A 50 11.53 4.04 -10.65
N LYS A 51 10.69 3.07 -10.30
CA LYS A 51 9.32 2.96 -10.82
C LYS A 51 8.30 3.88 -10.12
N GLY A 52 8.71 4.67 -9.12
CA GLY A 52 7.82 5.55 -8.37
C GLY A 52 6.89 4.80 -7.40
N VAL A 53 7.23 3.58 -7.01
CA VAL A 53 6.42 2.74 -6.13
C VAL A 53 6.89 2.87 -4.68
N ALA A 54 5.96 3.17 -3.78
CA ALA A 54 6.22 3.18 -2.35
C ALA A 54 6.45 1.76 -1.82
N ILE A 55 7.38 1.61 -0.88
CA ILE A 55 7.70 0.30 -0.28
C ILE A 55 6.73 0.02 0.86
N ALA A 56 6.00 -1.09 0.76
CA ALA A 56 5.10 -1.59 1.80
C ALA A 56 5.86 -2.31 2.92
N GLY A 57 6.97 -2.99 2.61
CA GLY A 57 7.79 -3.67 3.60
C GLY A 57 9.03 -4.35 3.03
N PRO A 58 9.94 -4.83 3.90
CA PRO A 58 11.12 -5.59 3.50
C PRO A 58 10.75 -7.00 3.04
N GLY A 59 11.59 -7.58 2.19
CA GLY A 59 11.39 -8.91 1.61
C GLY A 59 10.44 -8.90 0.42
N GLU A 60 10.25 -10.06 -0.18
CA GLU A 60 9.30 -10.25 -1.28
C GLU A 60 7.85 -10.02 -0.82
N CYS A 61 6.97 -9.68 -1.76
CA CYS A 61 5.55 -9.65 -1.48
C CYS A 61 5.04 -11.05 -1.11
N LYS A 62 4.28 -11.12 -0.02
CA LYS A 62 3.65 -12.36 0.43
C LYS A 62 2.53 -12.73 -0.54
N VAL A 63 2.71 -13.81 -1.28
CA VAL A 63 1.62 -14.44 -2.03
C VAL A 63 0.78 -15.25 -1.04
N CYS A 64 -0.45 -14.79 -0.79
CA CYS A 64 -1.40 -15.51 0.06
C CYS A 64 -2.00 -16.68 -0.71
N ALA A 65 -1.36 -17.85 -0.64
CA ALA A 65 -1.93 -19.10 -1.12
C ALA A 65 -3.04 -19.58 -0.17
N CYS A 66 -4.23 -18.99 -0.30
CA CYS A 66 -5.39 -19.30 0.53
C CYS A 66 -6.51 -19.95 -0.29
N PRO A 67 -7.30 -20.86 0.32
CA PRO A 67 -8.57 -21.29 -0.27
C PRO A 67 -9.52 -20.10 -0.42
N ARG A 68 -10.49 -20.24 -1.35
CA ARG A 68 -11.53 -19.24 -1.62
C ARG A 68 -12.84 -19.53 -0.87
N ASN A 69 -12.77 -20.16 0.31
CA ASN A 69 -13.93 -20.31 1.19
C ASN A 69 -14.32 -18.93 1.76
N MET A 70 -15.62 -18.67 1.81
CA MET A 70 -16.21 -17.41 2.28
C MET A 70 -16.70 -17.59 3.72
N GLU A 71 -15.76 -17.73 4.64
CA GLU A 71 -15.99 -17.91 6.08
C GLU A 71 -15.41 -16.71 6.83
N PRO A 72 -16.10 -15.55 6.80
CA PRO A 72 -15.48 -14.28 7.13
C PRO A 72 -15.06 -14.18 8.59
N VAL A 73 -13.96 -13.47 8.82
CA VAL A 73 -13.42 -13.16 10.14
C VAL A 73 -13.18 -11.66 10.31
N CYS A 74 -13.29 -11.17 11.55
CA CYS A 74 -13.08 -9.77 11.88
C CYS A 74 -11.69 -9.59 12.50
N GLY A 75 -10.79 -8.91 11.79
CA GLY A 75 -9.48 -8.56 12.30
C GLY A 75 -9.54 -7.48 13.39
N VAL A 76 -8.56 -7.46 14.28
CA VAL A 76 -8.40 -6.40 15.30
C VAL A 76 -8.23 -5.01 14.71
N ASN A 77 -7.84 -4.93 13.43
CA ASN A 77 -7.78 -3.71 12.63
C ASN A 77 -9.15 -3.25 12.08
N LYS A 78 -10.26 -3.89 12.50
CA LYS A 78 -11.64 -3.62 12.05
C LYS A 78 -11.87 -3.89 10.56
N LYS A 79 -10.99 -4.69 9.93
CA LYS A 79 -11.17 -5.16 8.56
C LYS A 79 -11.76 -6.58 8.59
N THR A 80 -12.80 -6.80 7.80
CA THR A 80 -13.30 -8.15 7.52
C THR A 80 -12.40 -8.81 6.47
N TYR A 81 -11.97 -10.04 6.73
CA TYR A 81 -11.26 -10.89 5.77
C TYR A 81 -12.19 -12.02 5.34
N ASP A 82 -12.10 -12.45 4.08
CA ASP A 82 -13.02 -13.48 3.53
C ASP A 82 -12.88 -14.83 4.25
N ASN A 83 -11.70 -15.10 4.82
CA ASN A 83 -11.44 -16.25 5.68
C ASN A 83 -10.26 -16.02 6.63
N ASP A 84 -10.07 -16.98 7.52
CA ASP A 84 -9.00 -17.00 8.52
C ASP A 84 -7.60 -17.06 7.90
N CYS A 85 -7.42 -17.77 6.78
CA CYS A 85 -6.16 -17.85 6.05
C CYS A 85 -5.71 -16.47 5.57
N LEU A 86 -6.62 -15.68 4.98
CA LEU A 86 -6.31 -14.33 4.52
C LEU A 86 -5.97 -13.38 5.67
N ALA A 87 -6.63 -13.51 6.82
CA ALA A 87 -6.30 -12.73 8.02
C ALA A 87 -4.90 -13.08 8.56
N LYS A 88 -4.57 -14.39 8.64
CA LYS A 88 -3.23 -14.87 9.01
C LYS A 88 -2.17 -14.40 8.05
N CYS A 89 -2.43 -14.44 6.73
CA CYS A 89 -1.49 -14.00 5.72
C CYS A 89 -1.16 -12.50 5.86
N ALA A 90 -2.17 -11.69 6.18
CA ALA A 90 -2.00 -10.28 6.49
C ALA A 90 -1.34 -10.00 7.86
N GLY A 91 -1.03 -11.03 8.65
CA GLY A 91 -0.44 -10.88 9.98
C GLY A 91 -1.39 -10.27 11.01
N VAL A 92 -2.70 -10.44 10.83
CA VAL A 92 -3.73 -9.83 11.67
C VAL A 92 -4.40 -10.88 12.53
N THR A 93 -4.44 -10.65 13.84
CA THR A 93 -5.27 -11.45 14.77
C THR A 93 -6.75 -11.16 14.55
N PHE A 94 -7.61 -12.17 14.64
CA PHE A 94 -9.02 -12.06 14.25
C PHE A 94 -9.96 -12.84 15.18
N PHE A 95 -11.25 -12.51 15.09
CA PHE A 95 -12.36 -13.22 15.74
C PHE A 95 -13.34 -13.78 14.69
N PRO A 96 -14.10 -14.84 15.02
CA PRO A 96 -15.09 -15.40 14.11
C PRO A 96 -16.18 -14.39 13.71
N GLY A 97 -16.60 -14.45 12.44
CA GLY A 97 -17.64 -13.60 11.87
C GLY A 97 -17.14 -12.26 11.34
N PRO A 98 -17.93 -11.57 10.50
CA PRO A 98 -17.54 -10.29 9.92
C PRO A 98 -17.52 -9.17 10.96
N CYS A 99 -16.78 -8.10 10.69
CA CYS A 99 -16.83 -6.91 11.54
C CYS A 99 -18.22 -6.27 11.50
N LYS A 100 -18.73 -5.87 12.67
CA LYS A 100 -19.96 -5.09 12.78
C LYS A 100 -19.72 -3.72 12.15
N ARG A 101 -20.65 -3.27 11.30
CA ARG A 101 -20.63 -1.89 10.82
C ARG A 101 -20.97 -0.94 11.98
N ARG A 102 -20.56 0.32 11.88
CA ARG A 102 -20.76 1.33 12.93
C ARG A 102 -22.19 1.91 12.98
N ASP A 103 -23.08 1.46 12.09
CA ASP A 103 -24.46 1.94 11.92
C ASP A 103 -25.49 1.00 12.57
N SER A 104 -25.12 0.27 13.62
CA SER A 104 -26.03 -0.64 14.37
C SER A 104 -26.24 -0.18 15.79
#